data_AF-F4CP80-F1
#
_entry.id   AF-F4CP80-F1
#
_cell.length_a   1.000
_cell.length_b   1.000
_cell.length_c   1.000
_cell.angle_alpha   90.00
_cell.angle_beta   90.00
_cell.angle_gamma   90.00
#
_symmetry.space_group_name_H-M   'P 1'
#
loop_
_entity.id
_entity.type
_entity.pdbx_description
1 polymer ?
#
loop_
_entity_poly.entity_id
_entity_poly.type
_entity_poly.pdbx_seq_one_letter_code
_entity_poly.pdbx_strand_id
1 'polypeptide(L)'
;MADDAASSVLSIQGEQQQQETGYVKASEEDVDLYVDRVSDEVLACRERGRHLFPTIRQAGIHFTDVDRDGLFIRRLTCTCCELAVKVEKWEGVRQRGRTRFARVASNLEYRTGSDGQVYLAPSGRGHMTPRQIGDSVASKALAGQSITALRKAAAKAAAEAKAASEAPITNARKAPAAAEKPAAAEAKKPARKPAARKPAARRTSGGRARKES
;
A
#
# COMPACT_ATOMS: atom_id res chain seq x y z
N MET A 1 -1.39 -29.81 21.77
CA MET A 1 -0.26 -28.97 21.33
C MET A 1 -0.85 -27.87 20.48
N ALA A 2 -0.87 -26.65 20.99
CA ALA A 2 -1.46 -25.50 20.31
C ALA A 2 -0.39 -24.40 20.24
N ASP A 3 -0.22 -23.80 19.06
CA ASP A 3 -0.16 -22.35 18.89
C ASP A 3 -0.15 -22.06 17.37
N ASP A 4 -1.34 -21.98 16.78
CA ASP A 4 -1.54 -21.55 15.38
C ASP A 4 -1.58 -20.02 15.34
N ALA A 5 -0.46 -19.42 15.75
CA ALA A 5 -0.29 -17.97 15.81
C ALA A 5 -0.01 -17.43 14.40
N ALA A 6 -1.08 -17.10 13.69
CA ALA A 6 -1.02 -16.50 12.36
C ALA A 6 -0.07 -15.28 12.34
N SER A 7 1.12 -15.47 11.75
CA SER A 7 2.17 -14.45 11.58
C SER A 7 1.72 -13.40 10.54
N SER A 8 0.74 -12.61 10.95
CA SER A 8 0.40 -11.35 10.31
C SER A 8 1.57 -10.38 10.47
N VAL A 9 1.79 -9.54 9.45
CA VAL A 9 2.78 -8.45 9.57
C VAL A 9 2.29 -7.55 10.67
N LEU A 10 2.99 -7.54 11.81
CA LEU A 10 2.65 -6.68 12.93
C LEU A 10 2.72 -5.22 12.48
N SER A 11 1.86 -4.39 13.08
CA SER A 11 2.04 -2.94 13.05
C SER A 11 3.44 -2.60 13.55
N ILE A 12 4.00 -1.47 13.13
CA ILE A 12 5.25 -0.92 13.71
C ILE A 12 5.15 -0.85 15.25
N GLN A 13 3.94 -0.67 15.77
CA GLN A 13 3.60 -0.69 17.20
C GLN A 13 3.75 -2.09 17.84
N GLY A 14 3.42 -3.16 17.12
CA GLY A 14 3.49 -4.54 17.59
C GLY A 14 4.90 -5.13 17.59
N GLU A 15 5.80 -4.62 16.75
CA GLU A 15 7.21 -5.00 16.78
C GLU A 15 7.96 -4.31 17.94
N GLN A 16 7.59 -3.07 18.28
CA GLN A 16 8.10 -2.40 19.49
C GLN A 16 7.56 -3.03 20.80
N GLN A 17 6.38 -3.66 20.78
CA GLN A 17 5.82 -4.39 21.94
C GLN A 17 6.66 -5.60 22.38
N GLN A 18 7.51 -6.15 21.52
CA GLN A 18 8.36 -7.29 21.86
C GLN A 18 9.67 -6.91 22.56
N GLN A 19 10.04 -5.62 22.61
CA GLN A 19 11.38 -5.21 23.05
C GLN A 19 11.47 -4.71 24.51
N GLU A 20 10.46 -4.01 25.06
CA GLU A 20 10.57 -3.44 26.43
C GLU A 20 9.27 -3.55 27.26
N THR A 21 9.46 -3.56 28.58
CA THR A 21 8.43 -3.70 29.63
C THR A 21 7.51 -2.48 29.74
N GLY A 22 6.20 -2.70 29.61
CA GLY A 22 5.16 -1.73 29.98
C GLY A 22 4.88 -0.67 28.90
N TYR A 23 3.60 -0.41 28.62
CA TYR A 23 3.18 0.55 27.59
C TYR A 23 3.27 2.00 28.09
N VAL A 24 4.50 2.49 28.29
CA VAL A 24 4.78 3.89 28.59
C VAL A 24 4.83 4.68 27.28
N LYS A 25 4.07 5.77 27.18
CA LYS A 25 4.13 6.68 26.03
C LYS A 25 5.33 7.61 26.15
N ALA A 26 5.91 8.00 25.02
CA ALA A 26 6.90 9.07 24.98
C ALA A 26 6.29 10.41 25.40
N SER A 27 7.08 11.27 26.04
CA SER A 27 6.70 12.66 26.30
C SER A 27 6.68 13.49 25.01
N GLU A 28 6.10 14.69 25.07
CA GLU A 28 6.03 15.58 23.89
C GLU A 28 7.44 16.10 23.52
N GLU A 29 8.29 16.37 24.51
CA GLU A 29 9.67 16.80 24.32
C GLU A 29 10.54 15.70 23.68
N ASP A 30 10.35 14.43 24.07
CA ASP A 30 11.07 13.31 23.47
C ASP A 30 10.62 13.06 22.02
N VAL A 31 9.35 13.32 21.70
CA VAL A 31 8.81 13.29 20.34
C VAL A 31 9.42 14.42 19.50
N ASP A 32 9.43 15.65 20.01
CA ASP A 32 10.03 16.80 19.33
C ASP A 32 11.52 16.56 19.03
N LEU A 33 12.28 16.10 20.02
CA LEU A 33 13.69 15.75 19.88
C LEU A 33 13.95 14.61 18.87
N TYR A 34 12.99 13.70 18.67
CA TYR A 34 13.07 12.69 17.62
C TYR A 34 12.80 13.31 16.25
N VAL A 35 11.74 14.13 16.13
CA VAL A 35 11.35 14.79 14.89
C VAL A 35 12.44 15.73 14.36
N ASP A 36 13.23 16.37 15.23
CA ASP A 36 14.39 17.21 14.81
C ASP A 36 15.59 16.43 14.25
N ARG A 37 15.61 15.10 14.35
CA ARG A 37 16.80 14.27 14.06
C ARG A 37 16.65 13.30 12.91
N VAL A 38 15.42 13.07 12.43
CA VAL A 38 15.12 12.08 11.39
C VAL A 38 14.67 12.77 10.11
N SER A 39 14.84 12.11 8.96
CA SER A 39 14.45 12.68 7.67
C SER A 39 12.93 12.73 7.46
N ASP A 40 12.49 13.58 6.53
CA ASP A 40 11.09 13.70 6.13
C ASP A 40 10.49 12.36 5.65
N GLU A 41 11.29 11.48 5.03
CA GLU A 41 10.83 10.17 4.58
C GLU A 41 10.60 9.18 5.75
N VAL A 42 11.37 9.33 6.84
CA VAL A 42 11.16 8.63 8.11
C VAL A 42 9.89 9.15 8.78
N LEU A 43 9.71 10.47 8.84
CA LEU A 43 8.49 11.11 9.36
C LEU A 43 7.25 10.65 8.59
N ALA A 44 7.29 10.67 7.25
CA ALA A 44 6.19 10.23 6.39
C ALA A 44 5.82 8.74 6.58
N CYS A 45 6.76 7.88 7.02
CA CYS A 45 6.45 6.51 7.42
C CYS A 45 5.83 6.43 8.82
N ARG A 46 6.33 7.25 9.76
CA ARG A 46 5.87 7.34 11.15
C ARG A 46 4.45 7.91 11.27
N GLU A 47 4.16 9.05 10.63
CA GLU A 47 2.82 9.65 10.55
C GLU A 47 1.79 8.70 9.91
N ARG A 48 2.21 7.96 8.87
CA ARG A 48 1.36 6.96 8.20
C ARG A 48 1.17 5.68 9.03
N GLY A 49 1.99 5.47 10.06
CA GLY A 49 2.00 4.27 10.90
C GLY A 49 2.38 2.97 10.18
N ARG A 50 2.90 3.04 8.94
CA ARG A 50 3.27 1.87 8.13
C ARG A 50 4.29 2.21 7.04
N HIS A 51 5.16 1.24 6.77
CA HIS A 51 6.08 1.25 5.64
C HIS A 51 5.41 0.88 4.31
N LEU A 52 6.02 1.33 3.21
CA LEU A 52 5.62 0.99 1.85
C LEU A 52 6.63 0.01 1.25
N PHE A 53 6.27 -1.27 1.18
CA PHE A 53 7.08 -2.29 0.49
C PHE A 53 6.53 -2.57 -0.90
N PRO A 54 7.39 -2.79 -1.92
CA PRO A 54 6.92 -3.09 -3.25
C PRO A 54 6.27 -4.47 -3.29
N THR A 55 5.14 -4.56 -3.98
CA THR A 55 4.42 -5.82 -4.16
C THR A 55 5.20 -6.78 -5.09
N ILE A 56 4.87 -8.07 -5.05
CA ILE A 56 5.46 -9.08 -5.96
C ILE A 56 5.24 -8.72 -7.45
N ARG A 57 4.16 -7.99 -7.79
CA ARG A 57 3.93 -7.50 -9.16
C ARG A 57 4.86 -6.35 -9.57
N GLN A 58 5.37 -5.58 -8.61
CA GLN A 58 6.24 -4.43 -8.86
C GLN A 58 7.72 -4.82 -8.86
N ALA A 59 8.15 -5.67 -7.92
CA ALA A 59 9.55 -6.04 -7.70
C ALA A 59 9.90 -7.51 -8.04
N GLY A 60 8.96 -8.26 -8.62
CA GLY A 60 9.15 -9.69 -8.89
C GLY A 60 9.28 -10.53 -7.61
N ILE A 61 9.73 -11.78 -7.77
CA ILE A 61 10.14 -12.65 -6.67
C ILE A 61 11.59 -13.07 -6.88
N HIS A 62 12.46 -12.54 -6.04
CA HIS A 62 13.89 -12.82 -6.02
C HIS A 62 14.26 -13.16 -4.57
N PHE A 63 14.96 -14.28 -4.40
CA PHE A 63 15.49 -14.69 -3.11
C PHE A 63 16.95 -14.25 -3.02
N THR A 64 17.31 -13.64 -1.90
CA THR A 64 18.65 -13.08 -1.67
C THR A 64 19.56 -14.07 -0.94
N ASP A 65 18.98 -15.04 -0.23
CA ASP A 65 19.69 -15.96 0.66
C ASP A 65 18.80 -17.18 1.00
N VAL A 66 19.35 -18.18 1.66
CA VAL A 66 18.63 -19.36 2.21
C VAL A 66 19.10 -19.57 3.66
N ASP A 67 18.17 -19.65 4.61
CA ASP A 67 18.56 -19.86 6.02
C ASP A 67 18.96 -21.31 6.34
N ARG A 68 19.39 -21.54 7.59
CA ARG A 68 19.83 -22.84 8.09
C ARG A 68 18.74 -23.93 8.04
N ASP A 69 17.48 -23.52 8.01
CA ASP A 69 16.31 -24.41 7.96
C ASP A 69 15.90 -24.70 6.50
N GLY A 70 16.63 -24.15 5.52
CA GLY A 70 16.36 -24.31 4.09
C GLY A 70 15.29 -23.36 3.54
N LEU A 71 14.87 -22.34 4.31
CA LEU A 71 13.87 -21.38 3.88
C LEU A 71 14.49 -20.28 3.03
N PHE A 72 13.87 -19.98 1.89
CA PHE A 72 14.31 -18.93 0.99
C PHE A 72 14.01 -17.55 1.59
N ILE A 73 15.03 -16.69 1.68
CA ILE A 73 14.89 -15.34 2.22
C ILE A 73 14.67 -14.35 1.07
N ARG A 74 13.62 -13.52 1.17
CA ARG A 74 13.37 -12.37 0.30
C ARG A 74 13.41 -11.09 1.11
N ARG A 75 14.29 -10.16 0.75
CA ARG A 75 14.48 -8.87 1.43
C ARG A 75 13.86 -7.75 0.58
N LEU A 76 13.02 -6.91 1.19
CA LEU A 76 12.34 -5.79 0.54
C LEU A 76 12.57 -4.50 1.32
N THR A 77 13.26 -3.55 0.71
CA THR A 77 13.43 -2.21 1.27
C THR A 77 12.14 -1.39 1.13
N CYS A 78 11.85 -0.56 2.13
CA CYS A 78 10.75 0.40 2.09
C CYS A 78 11.05 1.49 1.05
N THR A 79 10.19 1.69 0.06
CA THR A 79 10.36 2.68 -1.02
C THR A 79 10.03 4.12 -0.60
N CYS A 80 10.11 4.40 0.69
CA CYS A 80 9.84 5.71 1.28
C CYS A 80 11.04 6.09 2.16
N CYS A 81 11.16 5.51 3.35
CA CYS A 81 12.29 5.82 4.25
C CYS A 81 13.61 5.10 3.93
N GLU A 82 13.61 4.05 3.09
CA GLU A 82 14.78 3.19 2.77
C GLU A 82 15.48 2.45 3.93
N LEU A 83 15.26 2.87 5.19
CA LEU A 83 15.86 2.27 6.39
C LEU A 83 15.21 0.94 6.78
N ALA A 84 13.90 0.81 6.57
CA ALA A 84 13.15 -0.37 6.95
C ALA A 84 13.19 -1.44 5.86
N VAL A 85 13.62 -2.65 6.22
CA VAL A 85 13.75 -3.81 5.33
C VAL A 85 12.88 -4.94 5.83
N LYS A 86 11.83 -5.23 5.08
CA LYS A 86 10.98 -6.39 5.35
C LYS A 86 11.70 -7.65 4.88
N VAL A 87 11.86 -8.60 5.79
CA VAL A 87 12.45 -9.90 5.52
C VAL A 87 11.32 -10.94 5.52
N GLU A 88 11.13 -11.58 4.38
CA GLU A 88 10.13 -12.62 4.19
C GLU A 88 10.82 -13.98 4.07
N LYS A 89 10.44 -14.96 4.89
CA LYS A 89 10.87 -16.36 4.75
C LYS A 89 9.85 -17.14 3.92
N TRP A 90 10.32 -17.90 2.94
CA TRP A 90 9.51 -18.64 1.99
C TRP A 90 9.90 -20.12 1.95
N GLU A 91 8.90 -21.00 1.98
CA GLU A 91 9.06 -22.44 1.82
C GLU A 91 8.60 -22.85 0.41
N GLY A 92 9.34 -23.76 -0.24
CA GLY A 92 9.01 -24.32 -1.55
C GLY A 92 8.60 -25.78 -1.47
N VAL A 93 7.28 -26.07 -1.40
CA VAL A 93 6.75 -27.43 -1.26
C VAL A 93 6.34 -27.99 -2.61
N ARG A 94 6.78 -29.22 -2.93
CA ARG A 94 6.39 -29.93 -4.16
C ARG A 94 5.12 -30.76 -3.92
N GLN A 95 4.02 -30.40 -4.58
CA GLN A 95 2.72 -31.07 -4.48
C GLN A 95 2.22 -31.45 -5.88
N ARG A 96 1.86 -32.73 -6.08
CA ARG A 96 1.25 -33.27 -7.32
C ARG A 96 1.97 -32.80 -8.60
N GLY A 97 3.30 -32.89 -8.61
CA GLY A 97 4.15 -32.53 -9.76
C GLY A 97 4.45 -31.04 -9.96
N ARG A 98 3.86 -30.14 -9.16
CA ARG A 98 4.12 -28.69 -9.19
C ARG A 98 4.79 -28.25 -7.89
N THR A 99 5.70 -27.28 -7.97
CA THR A 99 6.27 -26.63 -6.78
C THR A 99 5.46 -25.38 -6.45
N ARG A 100 5.02 -25.25 -5.20
CA ARG A 100 4.31 -24.07 -4.70
C ARG A 100 5.17 -23.40 -3.63
N PHE A 101 5.34 -22.10 -3.75
CA PHE A 101 6.01 -21.29 -2.73
C PHE A 101 4.97 -20.62 -1.82
N ALA A 102 5.22 -20.63 -0.52
CA ALA A 102 4.41 -19.97 0.49
C ALA A 102 5.30 -19.15 1.42
N ARG A 103 4.87 -17.94 1.78
CA ARG A 103 5.54 -17.15 2.83
C ARG A 103 5.13 -17.72 4.18
N VAL A 104 6.10 -18.23 4.93
CA VAL A 104 5.88 -18.88 6.23
C VAL A 104 6.12 -17.94 7.41
N ALA A 105 7.01 -16.95 7.25
CA ALA A 105 7.24 -15.90 8.23
C ALA A 105 7.56 -14.55 7.57
N SER A 106 7.38 -13.48 8.34
CA SER A 106 7.85 -12.15 7.97
C SER A 106 8.26 -11.39 9.22
N ASN A 107 9.41 -10.72 9.17
CA ASN A 107 9.87 -9.79 10.19
C ASN A 107 10.36 -8.49 9.54
N LEU A 108 10.53 -7.45 10.34
CA LEU A 108 11.16 -6.21 9.92
C LEU A 108 12.57 -6.10 10.50
N GLU A 109 13.50 -5.62 9.70
CA GLU A 109 14.85 -5.22 10.12
C GLU A 109 15.00 -3.73 9.84
N TYR A 110 15.54 -2.96 10.78
CA TYR A 110 15.86 -1.56 10.59
C TYR A 110 17.36 -1.40 10.37
N ARG A 111 17.73 -0.73 9.27
CA ARG A 111 19.11 -0.34 8.96
C ARG A 111 19.36 1.09 9.44
N THR A 112 20.60 1.37 9.78
CA THR A 112 21.08 2.75 9.92
C THR A 112 21.25 3.35 8.52
N GLY A 113 20.83 4.60 8.34
CA GLY A 113 21.05 5.35 7.10
C GLY A 113 22.53 5.71 6.90
N SER A 114 22.89 6.16 5.69
CA SER A 114 24.24 6.67 5.37
C SER A 114 24.71 7.73 6.36
N ASP A 115 23.78 8.57 6.82
CA ASP A 115 24.06 9.75 7.63
C ASP A 115 23.96 9.45 9.14
N GLY A 116 24.00 8.17 9.52
CA GLY A 116 23.82 7.73 10.91
C GLY A 116 22.38 7.73 11.41
N GLN A 117 21.40 8.01 10.53
CA GLN A 117 19.97 8.06 10.89
C GLN A 117 19.47 6.70 11.40
N VAL A 118 18.78 6.68 12.53
CA VAL A 118 18.19 5.47 13.13
C VAL A 118 16.67 5.62 13.13
N TYR A 119 15.97 4.65 12.51
CA TYR A 119 14.52 4.70 12.40
C TYR A 119 13.80 4.55 13.76
N LEU A 120 14.35 3.76 14.67
CA LEU A 120 13.81 3.55 16.00
C LEU A 120 14.15 4.73 16.92
N ALA A 121 13.20 5.13 17.77
CA ALA A 121 13.49 6.05 18.87
C ALA A 121 14.49 5.40 19.85
N PRO A 122 15.34 6.18 20.54
CA PRO A 122 16.22 5.65 21.57
C PRO A 122 15.46 4.87 22.65
N SER A 123 16.03 3.76 23.12
CA SER A 123 15.48 2.91 24.18
C SER A 123 15.19 3.71 25.46
N GLY A 124 14.15 3.32 26.21
CA GLY A 124 13.75 4.00 27.44
C GLY A 124 12.99 5.33 27.29
N ARG A 125 12.75 5.82 26.06
CA ARG A 125 11.95 7.04 25.80
C ARG A 125 10.45 6.80 25.58
N GLY A 126 9.98 5.57 25.78
CA GLY A 126 8.58 5.20 25.58
C GLY A 126 8.12 5.18 24.11
N HIS A 127 6.86 4.77 23.91
CA HIS A 127 6.26 4.58 22.59
C HIS A 127 5.74 5.92 22.02
N MET A 128 6.25 6.30 20.84
CA MET A 128 5.76 7.45 20.05
C MET A 128 4.63 7.03 19.11
N THR A 129 3.46 7.65 19.24
CA THR A 129 2.32 7.37 18.34
C THR A 129 2.40 8.16 17.03
N PRO A 130 1.84 7.66 15.91
CA PRO A 130 1.75 8.42 14.65
C PRO A 130 1.09 9.79 14.81
N ARG A 131 0.14 9.90 15.75
CA ARG A 131 -0.50 11.17 16.10
C ARG A 131 0.46 12.15 16.76
N GLN A 132 1.23 11.73 17.78
CA GLN A 132 2.21 12.61 18.43
C GLN A 132 3.24 13.13 17.42
N ILE A 133 3.70 12.28 16.50
CA ILE A 133 4.61 12.68 15.42
C ILE A 133 3.96 13.75 14.53
N GLY A 134 2.73 13.51 14.04
CA GLY A 134 2.02 14.48 13.20
C GLY A 134 1.67 15.80 13.92
N ASP A 135 1.30 15.73 15.20
CA ASP A 135 1.02 16.90 16.05
C ASP A 135 2.31 17.74 16.27
N SER A 136 3.47 17.09 16.44
CA SER A 136 4.79 17.74 16.52
C SER A 136 5.22 18.36 15.18
N VAL A 137 5.14 17.61 14.07
CA VAL A 137 5.47 18.10 12.71
C VAL A 137 4.59 19.29 12.33
N ALA A 138 3.29 19.23 12.61
CA ALA A 138 2.38 20.34 12.40
C ALA A 138 2.74 21.56 13.26
N SER A 139 3.08 21.35 14.53
CA SER A 139 3.49 22.44 15.45
C SER A 139 4.75 23.14 14.96
N LYS A 140 5.73 22.40 14.42
CA LYS A 140 6.95 22.93 13.82
C LYS A 140 6.68 23.69 12.51
N ALA A 141 5.83 23.14 11.63
CA ALA A 141 5.46 23.80 10.38
C ALA A 141 4.65 25.11 10.59
N LEU A 142 3.93 25.22 11.70
CA LEU A 142 3.15 26.40 12.08
C LEU A 142 3.90 27.35 13.02
N ALA A 143 5.15 27.05 13.38
CA ALA A 143 5.96 27.86 14.28
C ALA A 143 6.09 29.31 13.77
N GLY A 144 5.94 30.28 14.67
CA GLY A 144 5.95 31.71 14.35
C GLY A 144 4.64 32.26 13.76
N GLN A 145 3.65 31.44 13.42
CA GLN A 145 2.34 31.92 12.97
C GLN A 145 1.40 32.16 14.15
N SER A 146 0.70 33.30 14.17
CA SER A 146 -0.34 33.55 15.17
C SER A 146 -1.64 32.83 14.82
N ILE A 147 -2.38 32.37 15.84
CA ILE A 147 -3.69 31.72 15.67
C ILE A 147 -4.66 32.61 14.86
N THR A 148 -4.58 33.93 15.02
CA THR A 148 -5.38 34.90 14.26
C THR A 148 -4.98 34.93 12.77
N ALA A 149 -3.69 34.87 12.45
CA ALA A 149 -3.23 34.77 11.06
C ALA A 149 -3.67 33.46 10.41
N LEU A 150 -3.55 32.34 11.12
CA LEU A 150 -4.02 31.01 10.68
C LEU A 150 -5.52 31.01 10.38
N ARG A 151 -6.35 31.55 11.29
CA ARG A 151 -7.80 31.68 11.07
C ARG A 151 -8.14 32.55 9.85
N LYS A 152 -7.41 33.66 9.63
CA LYS A 152 -7.59 34.53 8.46
C LYS A 152 -7.20 33.82 7.15
N ALA A 153 -6.09 33.07 7.15
CA ALA A 153 -5.65 32.29 6.00
C ALA A 153 -6.66 31.18 5.65
N ALA A 154 -7.15 30.44 6.65
CA ALA A 154 -8.16 29.39 6.47
C ALA A 154 -9.48 29.95 5.91
N ALA A 155 -9.95 31.10 6.42
CA ALA A 155 -11.15 31.77 5.90
C ALA A 155 -11.00 32.20 4.43
N LYS A 156 -9.82 32.72 4.06
CA LYS A 156 -9.50 33.09 2.67
C LYS A 156 -9.49 31.86 1.76
N ALA A 157 -8.77 30.79 2.14
CA ALA A 157 -8.70 29.55 1.35
C ALA A 157 -10.08 28.89 1.18
N ALA A 158 -10.94 28.93 2.21
CA ALA A 158 -12.31 28.44 2.12
C ALA A 158 -13.19 29.28 1.16
N ALA A 159 -12.99 30.59 1.08
CA ALA A 159 -13.68 31.45 0.13
C ALA A 159 -13.19 31.21 -1.32
N GLU A 160 -11.89 31.06 -1.52
CA GLU A 160 -11.28 30.74 -2.82
C GLU A 160 -11.72 29.36 -3.34
N ALA A 161 -11.78 28.34 -2.47
CA ALA A 161 -12.27 27.02 -2.82
C ALA A 161 -13.76 27.03 -3.23
N LYS A 162 -14.60 27.82 -2.53
CA LYS A 162 -16.01 28.02 -2.92
C LYS A 162 -16.12 28.69 -4.29
N ALA A 163 -15.42 29.81 -4.50
CA ALA A 163 -15.41 30.50 -5.79
C ALA A 163 -14.92 29.61 -6.95
N ALA A 164 -13.94 28.74 -6.70
CA ALA A 164 -13.47 27.75 -7.69
C ALA A 164 -14.51 26.65 -7.97
N SER A 165 -15.32 26.26 -6.98
CA SER A 165 -16.42 25.28 -7.16
C SER A 165 -17.70 25.87 -7.79
N GLU A 166 -17.90 27.18 -7.67
CA GLU A 166 -19.06 27.92 -8.21
C GLU A 166 -18.77 28.52 -9.59
N ALA A 167 -17.53 28.43 -10.08
CA ALA A 167 -17.15 28.89 -11.42
C ALA A 167 -17.93 28.11 -12.50
N PRO A 168 -18.72 28.78 -13.36
CA PRO A 168 -19.61 28.10 -14.28
C PRO A 168 -18.84 27.40 -15.41
N ILE A 169 -19.27 26.17 -15.76
CA ILE A 169 -18.79 25.42 -16.93
C ILE A 169 -19.38 26.03 -18.21
N THR A 170 -19.02 27.27 -18.51
CA THR A 170 -19.52 28.03 -19.67
C THR A 170 -18.37 28.43 -20.59
N ASN A 171 -17.78 27.43 -21.26
CA ASN A 171 -17.11 27.60 -22.56
C ASN A 171 -16.83 26.23 -23.23
N ALA A 172 -17.89 25.47 -23.51
CA ALA A 172 -17.80 24.19 -24.24
C ALA A 172 -18.95 23.97 -25.25
N ARG A 173 -19.48 25.04 -25.87
CA ARG A 173 -20.41 24.94 -27.02
C ARG A 173 -20.22 26.07 -28.04
N LYS A 174 -19.30 25.86 -28.99
CA LYS A 174 -19.49 26.31 -30.38
C LYS A 174 -18.74 25.42 -31.37
N ALA A 175 -19.20 24.19 -31.52
CA ALA A 175 -18.90 23.41 -32.72
C ALA A 175 -19.80 23.94 -33.86
N PRO A 176 -19.26 24.46 -34.98
CA PRO A 176 -20.06 24.74 -36.15
C PRO A 176 -20.41 23.41 -36.84
N ALA A 177 -21.69 23.04 -36.81
CA ALA A 177 -22.20 21.99 -37.67
C ALA A 177 -22.36 22.58 -39.09
N ALA A 178 -21.44 22.23 -39.99
CA ALA A 178 -21.62 22.37 -41.43
C ALA A 178 -21.63 20.96 -42.02
N ALA A 179 -22.77 20.56 -42.58
CA ALA A 179 -22.95 19.27 -43.22
C ALA A 179 -22.87 19.45 -44.74
N GLU A 180 -21.93 18.79 -45.38
CA GLU A 180 -21.98 18.51 -46.82
C GLU A 180 -21.72 17.03 -47.11
N LYS A 181 -22.56 16.48 -47.98
CA LYS A 181 -22.53 15.15 -48.60
C LYS A 181 -23.41 15.25 -49.86
N PRO A 182 -23.24 14.39 -50.87
CA PRO A 182 -22.05 13.58 -51.22
C PRO A 182 -21.71 13.67 -52.73
N ALA A 183 -20.61 13.05 -53.16
CA ALA A 183 -20.40 12.65 -54.55
C ALA A 183 -19.98 11.16 -54.60
N ALA A 184 -20.40 10.44 -55.64
CA ALA A 184 -20.36 8.98 -55.67
C ALA A 184 -19.58 8.41 -56.88
N ALA A 185 -18.73 7.42 -56.60
CA ALA A 185 -18.22 6.35 -57.47
C ALA A 185 -17.32 5.44 -56.60
N GLU A 186 -17.19 4.13 -56.76
CA GLU A 186 -17.81 3.19 -57.69
C GLU A 186 -17.95 1.81 -57.00
N ALA A 187 -18.72 0.88 -57.57
CA ALA A 187 -19.09 -0.37 -56.90
C ALA A 187 -18.16 -1.57 -57.20
N LYS A 188 -17.92 -2.42 -56.19
CA LYS A 188 -17.70 -3.86 -56.40
C LYS A 188 -18.03 -4.73 -55.18
N LYS A 189 -19.10 -5.51 -55.31
CA LYS A 189 -19.53 -6.70 -54.55
C LYS A 189 -20.41 -7.52 -55.52
N PRO A 190 -20.64 -8.84 -55.34
CA PRO A 190 -20.82 -9.59 -54.08
C PRO A 190 -19.90 -10.84 -54.05
N ALA A 191 -20.05 -11.94 -53.28
CA ALA A 191 -20.94 -12.41 -52.20
C ALA A 191 -20.06 -13.33 -51.28
N ARG A 192 -20.45 -13.98 -50.16
CA ARG A 192 -21.73 -14.48 -49.62
C ARG A 192 -21.51 -14.78 -48.10
N LYS A 193 -22.53 -14.54 -47.26
CA LYS A 193 -22.76 -15.26 -45.97
C LYS A 193 -23.78 -16.40 -46.25
N PRO A 194 -24.22 -17.27 -45.30
CA PRO A 194 -24.04 -17.31 -43.83
C PRO A 194 -23.17 -18.55 -43.43
N ALA A 195 -23.24 -19.26 -42.29
CA ALA A 195 -24.20 -19.28 -41.19
C ALA A 195 -23.63 -19.78 -39.83
N ALA A 196 -24.48 -19.70 -38.81
CA ALA A 196 -24.33 -20.18 -37.44
C ALA A 196 -24.65 -21.67 -37.26
N ARG A 197 -24.10 -22.31 -36.20
CA ARG A 197 -24.67 -23.54 -35.59
C ARG A 197 -24.18 -23.79 -34.13
N LYS A 198 -25.01 -23.41 -33.16
CA LYS A 198 -25.41 -24.25 -32.01
C LYS A 198 -26.76 -24.89 -32.38
N PRO A 199 -27.24 -26.02 -31.83
CA PRO A 199 -27.12 -26.53 -30.45
C PRO A 199 -26.56 -27.98 -30.42
N ALA A 200 -26.68 -28.86 -29.42
CA ALA A 200 -27.57 -28.95 -28.27
C ALA A 200 -27.00 -29.76 -27.09
N ALA A 201 -27.69 -29.72 -25.95
CA ALA A 201 -27.42 -30.57 -24.81
C ALA A 201 -27.83 -32.04 -25.08
N ARG A 202 -27.16 -32.98 -24.41
CA ARG A 202 -27.66 -34.36 -24.24
C ARG A 202 -27.72 -34.71 -22.76
N ARG A 203 -28.93 -34.72 -22.20
CA ARG A 203 -29.22 -35.47 -20.97
C ARG A 203 -29.25 -36.95 -21.33
N THR A 204 -28.61 -37.80 -20.53
CA THR A 204 -29.00 -39.21 -20.42
C THR A 204 -29.19 -39.53 -18.95
N SER A 205 -30.38 -40.01 -18.64
CA SER A 205 -30.86 -40.43 -17.32
C SER A 205 -30.55 -41.90 -17.04
N GLY A 206 -30.54 -42.28 -15.75
CA GLY A 206 -30.43 -43.67 -15.29
C GLY A 206 -29.13 -43.89 -14.49
N GLY A 207 -29.12 -44.54 -13.33
CA GLY A 207 -30.18 -45.24 -12.59
C GLY A 207 -30.01 -45.15 -11.06
N ARG A 208 -30.78 -45.94 -10.31
CA ARG A 208 -31.10 -45.73 -8.88
C ARG A 208 -30.70 -46.94 -8.01
N ALA A 209 -30.37 -46.66 -6.74
CA ALA A 209 -30.51 -47.50 -5.53
C ALA A 209 -29.59 -48.73 -5.27
N ARG A 210 -28.89 -48.65 -4.12
CA ARG A 210 -28.76 -49.58 -2.96
C ARG A 210 -27.60 -49.04 -2.11
N LYS A 211 -27.62 -48.83 -0.78
CA LYS A 211 -28.31 -49.41 0.39
C LYS A 211 -27.91 -50.85 0.72
N GLU A 212 -26.89 -50.95 1.58
CA GLU A 212 -26.43 -52.04 2.46
C GLU A 212 -25.04 -51.59 2.98
N SER A 213 -24.61 -51.72 4.24
CA SER A 213 -25.32 -51.98 5.51
C SER A 213 -24.51 -51.35 6.65
#